data_AF-A0A3G3IF50-F1
#
_entry.id   AF-A0A3G3IF50-F1
#
_cell.length_a   1.000
_cell.length_b   1.000
_cell.length_c   1.000
_cell.angle_alpha   90.00
_cell.angle_beta   90.00
_cell.angle_gamma   90.00
#
_symmetry.space_group_name_H-M   'P 1'
#
loop_
_entity.id
_entity.type
_entity.pdbx_description
1 polymer ?
#
loop_
_entity_poly.entity_id
_entity_poly.type
_entity_poly.pdbx_seq_one_letter_code
_entity_poly.pdbx_strand_id
1 'polypeptide(L)' 'MLDFSQYKCEFCGKTCTQVVFAAFVCDDPECVDKAYLARGGPGGHMKRKAEGKPIVPEVVCEPERNARSDPKDD' A
#
# COMPACT_ATOMS: atom_id res chain seq x y z
N MET A 1 1.56 -12.79 -16.80
CA MET A 1 0.36 -12.67 -15.93
C MET A 1 0.76 -13.13 -14.55
N LEU A 2 0.42 -12.38 -13.50
CA LEU A 2 0.74 -12.79 -12.13
C LEU A 2 -0.20 -13.92 -11.71
N ASP A 3 0.35 -15.01 -11.19
CA ASP A 3 -0.45 -16.11 -10.63
C ASP A 3 -0.73 -15.86 -9.15
N PHE A 4 -1.97 -15.52 -8.82
CA PHE A 4 -2.38 -15.21 -7.45
C PHE A 4 -2.50 -16.44 -6.55
N SER A 5 -2.57 -17.65 -7.12
CA SER A 5 -2.74 -18.90 -6.39
C SER A 5 -1.56 -19.21 -5.44
N GLN A 6 -0.39 -18.63 -5.74
CA GLN A 6 0.83 -18.76 -4.94
C GLN A 6 0.84 -17.84 -3.71
N TYR A 7 -0.06 -16.86 -3.67
CA TYR A 7 -0.14 -15.87 -2.62
C TYR A 7 -1.35 -16.12 -1.73
N LYS A 8 -1.22 -15.73 -0.46
CA LYS A 8 -2.31 -15.80 0.51
C LYS A 8 -2.76 -14.38 0.86
N CYS A 9 -4.04 -14.24 1.14
CA CYS A 9 -4.62 -13.02 1.69
C CYS A 9 -3.91 -12.68 3.01
N GLU A 10 -3.38 -11.47 3.10
CA GLU A 10 -2.65 -10.98 4.28
C GLU A 10 -3.55 -10.89 5.54
N PHE A 11 -4.88 -10.90 5.37
CA PHE A 11 -5.83 -10.68 6.47
C PHE A 11 -6.53 -11.96 6.96
N CYS A 12 -6.87 -12.88 6.07
CA CYS A 12 -7.60 -14.11 6.42
C CYS A 12 -6.84 -15.41 6.08
N GLY A 13 -5.72 -15.33 5.35
CA GLY A 13 -4.90 -16.48 4.98
C GLY A 13 -5.47 -17.39 3.87
N LYS A 14 -6.66 -17.09 3.33
CA LYS A 14 -7.21 -17.76 2.13
C LYS A 14 -6.35 -17.46 0.90
N THR A 15 -6.58 -18.17 -0.20
CA THR A 15 -5.93 -17.87 -1.49
C THR A 15 -6.19 -16.43 -1.91
N CYS A 16 -5.15 -15.74 -2.36
CA CYS A 16 -5.26 -14.40 -2.91
C CYS A 16 -5.99 -14.46 -4.26
N THR A 17 -6.85 -13.49 -4.51
CA THR A 17 -7.56 -13.33 -5.79
C THR A 17 -7.25 -11.98 -6.43
N GLN A 18 -6.86 -10.99 -5.63
CA GLN A 18 -6.61 -9.63 -6.08
C GLN A 18 -5.54 -8.92 -5.25
N VAL A 19 -4.95 -7.87 -5.83
CA VAL A 19 -4.02 -6.97 -5.15
C VAL A 19 -4.63 -5.57 -5.09
N VAL A 20 -4.92 -5.10 -3.88
CA VAL A 20 -5.52 -3.78 -3.63
C VAL A 20 -4.73 -3.04 -2.56
N PHE A 21 -4.54 -1.73 -2.75
CA PHE A 21 -3.77 -0.89 -1.81
C PHE A 21 -2.37 -1.44 -1.48
N ALA A 22 -1.71 -2.04 -2.48
CA ALA A 22 -0.43 -2.74 -2.33
C ALA A 22 -0.45 -3.85 -1.24
N ALA A 23 -1.57 -4.56 -1.09
CA ALA A 23 -1.73 -5.76 -0.28
C ALA A 23 -2.33 -6.90 -1.10
N PHE A 24 -1.92 -8.14 -0.82
CA PHE A 24 -2.53 -9.35 -1.38
C PHE A 24 -3.80 -9.71 -0.59
N VAL A 25 -4.95 -9.79 -1.26
CA VAL A 25 -6.26 -9.93 -0.62
C VAL A 25 -7.14 -10.92 -1.39
N CYS A 26 -8.04 -11.62 -0.68
CA CYS A 26 -9.14 -12.35 -1.30
C CYS A 26 -10.31 -11.40 -1.65
N ASP A 27 -11.36 -11.94 -2.27
CA ASP A 27 -12.56 -11.18 -2.65
C ASP A 27 -13.51 -10.91 -1.47
N ASP A 28 -13.17 -11.35 -0.25
CA ASP A 28 -13.99 -11.06 0.93
C ASP A 28 -13.95 -9.54 1.23
N PRO A 29 -15.11 -8.86 1.31
CA PRO A 29 -15.16 -7.40 1.47
C PRO A 29 -14.50 -6.95 2.78
N GLU A 30 -14.59 -7.74 3.85
CA GLU A 30 -13.91 -7.45 5.12
C GLU A 30 -12.38 -7.37 4.97
N CYS A 31 -11.79 -8.17 4.07
CA CYS A 31 -10.35 -8.16 3.85
C CYS A 31 -9.93 -6.95 3.00
N VAL A 32 -10.80 -6.53 2.07
CA VAL A 32 -10.60 -5.30 1.28
C VAL A 32 -10.68 -4.06 2.17
N ASP A 33 -11.63 -4.00 3.10
CA ASP A 33 -11.77 -2.90 4.06
C ASP A 33 -10.57 -2.84 5.00
N LYS A 34 -10.07 -4.00 5.47
CA LYS A 34 -8.84 -4.07 6.27
C LYS A 34 -7.62 -3.59 5.46
N ALA A 35 -7.53 -3.91 4.17
CA ALA A 35 -6.48 -3.41 3.30
C ALA A 35 -6.54 -1.88 3.14
N TYR A 36 -7.74 -1.33 2.99
CA TYR A 36 -7.97 0.11 2.96
C TYR A 36 -7.54 0.78 4.27
N LEU A 37 -7.99 0.28 5.42
CA LEU A 37 -7.61 0.84 6.72
C LEU A 37 -6.11 0.68 7.03
N ALA A 38 -5.47 -0.38 6.54
CA ALA A 38 -4.06 -0.65 6.80
C ALA A 38 -3.12 0.15 5.90
N ARG A 39 -3.45 0.30 4.61
CA ARG A 39 -2.52 0.81 3.58
C ARG A 39 -3.15 1.80 2.61
N GLY A 40 -4.46 1.74 2.39
CA GLY A 40 -5.15 2.48 1.32
C GLY A 40 -5.69 3.85 1.72
N GLY A 41 -5.66 4.80 0.78
CA GLY A 41 -6.41 6.06 0.85
C GLY A 41 -6.25 6.86 2.16
N PRO A 42 -7.21 7.74 2.51
CA PRO A 42 -7.16 8.46 3.77
C PRO A 42 -7.21 7.53 5.00
N GLY A 43 -7.73 6.30 4.87
CA GLY A 43 -7.75 5.30 5.95
C GLY A 43 -6.35 4.94 6.46
N GLY A 44 -5.46 4.52 5.56
CA GLY A 44 -4.06 4.23 5.88
C GLY A 44 -3.30 5.47 6.39
N HIS A 45 -3.55 6.65 5.80
CA HIS A 45 -2.93 7.90 6.25
C HIS A 45 -3.33 8.26 7.69
N MET A 46 -4.61 8.13 8.03
CA MET A 46 -5.13 8.43 9.36
C MET A 46 -4.65 7.41 10.39
N LYS A 47 -4.57 6.13 10.03
CA LYS A 47 -3.99 5.10 10.91
C LYS A 47 -2.53 5.40 11.24
N ARG A 48 -1.72 5.76 10.24
CA ARG A 48 -0.31 6.15 10.44
C ARG A 48 -0.18 7.36 11.35
N LYS A 49 -0.99 8.40 11.13
CA LYS A 49 -1.07 9.57 12.00
C LYS A 49 -1.45 9.21 13.43
N ALA A 50 -2.47 8.37 13.63
CA ALA A 50 -2.90 7.92 14.95
C ALA A 50 -1.81 7.11 15.68
N GLU A 51 -1.01 6.35 14.93
CA GLU A 51 0.14 5.61 15.45
C GLU A 51 1.39 6.49 15.67
N GLY A 52 1.31 7.81 15.41
CA GLY A 52 2.45 8.73 15.50
C GLY A 52 3.53 8.50 14.43
N LYS A 53 3.22 7.73 13.38
CA LYS A 53 4.16 7.39 12.31
C LYS A 53 4.03 8.37 11.14
N PRO A 54 5.14 8.65 10.41
CA PRO A 54 5.09 9.43 9.19
C PRO A 54 4.09 8.86 8.16
N ILE A 55 3.44 9.76 7.42
CA ILE A 55 2.46 9.41 6.36
C ILE A 55 3.12 8.56 5.29
N VAL A 56 4.33 8.94 4.87
CA VAL A 56 5.15 8.17 3.95
C VAL A 56 5.92 7.12 4.75
N PRO A 57 5.89 5.83 4.36
CA PRO A 57 6.74 4.82 4.99
C PRO A 57 8.22 5.16 4.83
N GLU A 58 9.00 5.01 5.90
CA GLU A 58 10.43 5.38 5.93
C GLU A 58 11.27 4.60 4.90
N VAL A 59 10.79 3.44 4.46
CA VAL A 59 11.41 2.66 3.37
C VAL A 59 11.36 3.34 1.99
N VAL A 60 10.53 4.38 1.81
CA VAL A 60 10.54 5.22 0.60
C VAL A 60 11.40 6.49 0.79
N CYS A 61 11.97 6.66 1.99
CA CYS A 61 12.85 7.76 2.35
C CYS A 61 14.33 7.35 2.32
N GLU A 62 14.72 6.39 1.49
CA GLU A 62 16.10 6.40 0.99
C GLU A 62 16.19 7.53 -0.06
N PRO A 63 17.08 8.52 0.12
CA PRO A 63 17.18 9.67 -0.76
C PRO A 63 17.91 9.29 -2.05
N GLU A 64 17.42 8.34 -2.84
CA GLU A 64 18.03 7.99 -4.12
C GLU A 64 17.05 8.11 -5.28
N ARG A 65 17.16 9.29 -5.92
CA ARG A 65 16.84 9.63 -7.31
C ARG A 65 15.41 10.09 -7.60
N ASN A 66 15.23 11.41 -7.58
CA ASN A 66 14.54 12.07 -8.69
C ASN A 66 15.39 13.24 -9.19
N ALA A 67 16.40 12.91 -9.99
CA ALA A 67 17.02 13.84 -10.92
C ALA A 67 16.00 14.13 -12.04
N ARG A 68 15.08 15.05 -11.78
CA ARG A 68 14.40 15.82 -12.82
C ARG A 68 14.60 17.28 -12.47
N SER A 69 15.73 17.81 -12.93
CA SER A 69 15.91 19.25 -13.06
C SER A 69 14.93 19.74 -14.12
N ASP A 70 13.79 20.32 -13.70
CA ASP A 70 13.00 21.18 -14.56
C ASP A 70 13.87 22.40 -14.91
N PRO A 71 14.11 22.72 -16.19
CA PRO A 71 14.74 23.97 -16.58
C PRO A 71 13.85 25.12 -16.11
N LYS A 72 14.43 26.08 -15.39
CA LYS A 72 13.81 27.39 -15.19
C LYS A 72 14.05 28.18 -16.48
N ASP A 73 13.00 28.44 -17.24
CA ASP A 73 13.02 29.49 -18.28
C ASP A 73 13.11 30.85 -17.58
N ASP A 74 13.98 31.71 -18.13
CA ASP A 74 14.35 33.07 -17.70
C ASP A 74 13.24 34.10 -17.92
#